data_AF-A0A229REE4-F1
#
_entry.id   AF-A0A229REE4-F1
#
_cell.length_a   1.000
_cell.length_b   1.000
_cell.length_c   1.000
_cell.angle_alpha   90.00
_cell.angle_beta   90.00
_cell.angle_gamma   90.00
#
_symmetry.space_group_name_H-M   'P 1'
#
loop_
_entity.id
_entity.type
_entity.pdbx_description
1 polymer ?
#
loop_
_entity_poly.entity_id
_entity_poly.type
_entity_poly.pdbx_seq_one_letter_code
_entity_poly.pdbx_strand_id
1 'polypeptide(L)'
;MTLRACATSGLPVTYQLQNGGRGGSCWAADFAGTTTRAQSVPLSCEVTATQAGNAAFAPAQPVVLTWMVNKLAVKIGWLGSADTLFYSAPGHVATLQVRVTAMHAIPPLMIYTQANGACGEPEAPRSVGGTNSAAITFTVRVPLTDPGAQPGSCDLRVSVDSNQIANGSYDNRHYVVRR
;
A
#
# COMPACT_ATOMS: atom_id res chain seq x y z
N MET A 1 12.24 -10.14 -0.89
CA MET A 1 12.86 -11.47 -0.65
C MET A 1 14.29 -11.37 -1.11
N THR A 2 15.23 -11.91 -0.33
CA THR A 2 16.65 -11.99 -0.69
C THR A 2 17.00 -13.47 -0.87
N LEU A 3 17.65 -13.81 -1.98
CA LEU A 3 18.04 -15.18 -2.32
C LEU A 3 19.51 -15.42 -1.94
N ARG A 4 19.78 -16.52 -1.25
CA ARG A 4 21.14 -16.99 -0.93
C ARG A 4 21.23 -18.49 -1.19
N ALA A 5 22.20 -18.89 -2.00
CA ALA A 5 22.56 -20.28 -2.22
C ALA A 5 23.98 -20.53 -1.72
N CYS A 6 24.20 -21.73 -1.18
CA CYS A 6 25.51 -22.20 -0.76
C CYS A 6 25.95 -23.35 -1.67
N ALA A 7 27.18 -23.25 -2.18
CA ALA A 7 27.81 -24.23 -3.03
C ALA A 7 28.99 -24.85 -2.29
N THR A 8 28.95 -26.15 -1.98
CA THR A 8 30.09 -26.83 -1.35
C THR A 8 31.32 -26.90 -2.27
N SER A 9 31.10 -26.85 -3.60
CA SER A 9 32.14 -26.75 -4.63
C SER A 9 32.78 -25.36 -4.74
N GLY A 10 32.18 -24.33 -4.14
CA GLY A 10 32.55 -22.92 -4.35
C GLY A 10 32.20 -22.36 -5.74
N LEU A 11 31.56 -23.14 -6.62
CA LEU A 11 31.17 -22.71 -7.96
C LEU A 11 29.98 -21.73 -7.92
N PRO A 12 29.91 -20.77 -8.85
CA PRO A 12 28.84 -19.78 -8.88
C PRO A 12 27.48 -20.45 -9.06
N VAL A 13 26.47 -19.93 -8.35
CA VAL A 13 25.07 -20.30 -8.52
C VAL A 13 24.38 -19.22 -9.33
N THR A 14 23.71 -19.61 -10.41
CA THR A 14 22.85 -18.75 -11.21
C THR A 14 21.40 -18.98 -10.82
N TYR A 15 20.58 -17.92 -10.81
CA TYR A 15 19.14 -18.06 -10.58
C TYR A 15 18.35 -17.59 -11.78
N GLN A 16 17.25 -18.29 -12.05
CA GLN A 16 16.32 -17.96 -13.12
C GLN A 16 14.91 -17.91 -12.54
N LEU A 17 14.25 -16.76 -12.66
CA LEU A 17 12.83 -16.65 -12.35
C LEU A 17 12.03 -17.32 -13.47
N GLN A 18 11.19 -18.29 -13.12
CA GLN A 18 10.26 -18.90 -14.08
C GLN A 18 9.22 -17.86 -14.52
N ASN A 19 8.71 -17.98 -15.75
CA ASN A 19 7.79 -17.01 -16.38
C ASN A 19 8.35 -15.61 -16.66
N GLY A 20 9.67 -15.51 -16.84
CA GLY A 20 10.30 -14.40 -17.58
C GLY A 20 10.65 -13.15 -16.78
N GLY A 21 10.29 -13.01 -15.50
CA GLY A 21 10.81 -11.98 -14.56
C GLY A 21 10.82 -10.51 -15.01
N ARG A 22 10.23 -10.21 -16.17
CA ARG A 22 10.09 -8.90 -16.81
C ARG A 22 8.66 -8.72 -17.29
N GLY A 23 7.72 -9.22 -16.50
CA GLY A 23 6.33 -8.80 -16.49
C GLY A 23 6.02 -8.36 -15.07
N GLY A 24 5.07 -7.44 -14.89
CA GLY A 24 4.80 -6.79 -13.60
C GLY A 24 4.28 -7.69 -12.48
N SER A 25 4.56 -9.00 -12.49
CA SER A 25 3.88 -10.06 -11.73
C SER A 25 4.76 -10.67 -10.63
N CYS A 26 5.86 -11.36 -10.99
CA CYS A 26 6.82 -11.92 -10.04
C CYS A 26 8.09 -11.10 -10.02
N TRP A 27 8.53 -10.69 -8.84
CA TRP A 27 9.73 -9.90 -8.65
C TRP A 27 10.48 -10.40 -7.40
N ALA A 28 11.80 -10.48 -7.48
CA ALA A 28 12.68 -10.80 -6.34
C ALA A 28 13.62 -9.61 -6.15
N ALA A 29 13.90 -9.24 -4.91
CA ALA A 29 14.70 -8.06 -4.62
C ALA A 29 16.20 -8.41 -4.67
N ASP A 30 16.65 -8.84 -5.86
CA ASP A 30 18.01 -9.24 -6.24
C ASP A 30 17.94 -10.02 -7.56
N PHE A 31 18.12 -9.37 -8.71
CA PHE A 31 19.45 -9.31 -9.34
C PHE A 31 20.02 -7.90 -9.57
N ALA A 32 19.28 -6.84 -9.24
CA ALA A 32 19.76 -5.45 -9.35
C ALA A 32 19.03 -4.45 -8.42
N GLY A 33 18.40 -4.90 -7.31
CA GLY A 33 17.96 -4.00 -6.25
C GLY A 33 16.64 -3.24 -6.46
N THR A 34 15.71 -3.78 -7.23
CA THR A 34 14.40 -3.16 -7.48
C THR A 34 13.28 -3.87 -6.71
N THR A 35 12.20 -3.16 -6.38
CA THR A 35 11.12 -3.61 -5.49
C THR A 35 9.98 -4.34 -6.21
N THR A 36 9.39 -5.32 -5.55
CA THR A 36 8.17 -6.03 -5.95
C THR A 36 6.95 -5.09 -6.06
N ARG A 37 6.13 -5.28 -7.10
CA ARG A 37 4.82 -4.62 -7.23
C ARG A 37 3.70 -5.52 -6.71
N ALA A 38 2.70 -4.90 -6.08
CA ALA A 38 1.47 -5.55 -5.64
C ALA A 38 0.70 -6.18 -6.82
N GLN A 39 0.10 -7.35 -6.61
CA GLN A 39 -0.68 -8.08 -7.62
C GLN A 39 -2.16 -8.09 -7.32
N SER A 40 -2.99 -8.16 -8.37
CA SER A 40 -4.46 -8.21 -8.25
C SER A 40 -4.98 -9.55 -7.75
N VAL A 41 -4.18 -10.60 -7.89
CA VAL A 41 -4.44 -11.96 -7.39
C VAL A 41 -3.18 -12.49 -6.69
N PRO A 42 -3.33 -13.37 -5.68
CA PRO A 42 -2.19 -14.11 -5.16
C PRO A 42 -1.46 -14.81 -6.30
N LEU A 43 -0.15 -14.60 -6.37
CA LEU A 43 0.69 -15.13 -7.43
C LEU A 43 1.71 -16.09 -6.85
N SER A 44 1.77 -17.31 -7.40
CA SER A 44 2.84 -18.25 -7.12
C SER A 44 4.05 -17.90 -7.99
N CYS A 45 5.17 -17.61 -7.36
CA CYS A 45 6.43 -17.29 -8.01
C CYS A 45 7.43 -18.41 -7.76
N GLU A 46 8.22 -18.73 -8.77
CA GLU A 46 9.22 -19.80 -8.73
C GLU A 46 10.57 -19.29 -9.23
N VAL A 47 11.63 -19.65 -8.50
CA VAL A 47 13.01 -19.43 -8.91
C VAL A 47 13.76 -20.76 -8.94
N THR A 48 14.49 -20.98 -10.02
CA THR A 48 15.38 -22.13 -10.18
C THR A 48 16.81 -21.66 -9.98
N ALA A 49 17.49 -22.24 -9.00
CA ALA A 49 18.93 -22.11 -8.79
C ALA A 49 19.65 -23.24 -9.52
N THR A 50 20.65 -22.89 -10.33
CA THR A 50 21.46 -23.83 -11.09
C THR A 50 22.95 -23.58 -10.83
N GLN A 51 23.73 -24.65 -10.82
CA GLN A 51 25.19 -24.58 -10.76
C GLN A 51 25.77 -25.52 -11.79
N ALA A 52 26.49 -24.94 -12.76
CA ALA A 52 27.27 -25.71 -13.71
C ALA A 52 28.45 -26.39 -13.00
N GLY A 53 28.81 -27.57 -13.48
CA GLY A 53 30.02 -28.27 -13.04
C GLY A 53 31.28 -27.73 -13.70
N ASN A 54 32.41 -28.34 -13.38
CA ASN A 54 33.69 -28.14 -14.03
C ASN A 54 34.46 -29.48 -14.10
N ALA A 55 35.77 -29.44 -14.35
CA ALA A 55 36.60 -30.64 -14.43
C ALA A 55 36.70 -31.43 -13.10
N ALA A 56 36.50 -30.79 -11.94
CA ALA A 56 36.63 -31.40 -10.61
C ALA A 56 35.29 -31.74 -9.96
N PHE A 57 34.21 -31.06 -10.35
CA PHE A 57 32.88 -31.21 -9.77
C PHE A 57 31.83 -31.42 -10.87
N ALA A 58 31.00 -32.45 -10.72
CA ALA A 58 29.83 -32.61 -11.58
C ALA A 58 28.85 -31.43 -11.40
N PRO A 59 28.03 -31.09 -12.42
CA PRO A 59 26.96 -30.12 -12.26
C PRO A 59 26.02 -30.50 -11.12
N ALA A 60 25.58 -29.51 -10.34
CA ALA A 60 24.64 -29.74 -9.26
C ALA A 60 23.21 -29.92 -9.81
N GLN A 61 22.39 -30.71 -9.10
CA GLN A 61 20.97 -30.79 -9.42
C GLN A 61 20.30 -29.41 -9.19
N PRO A 62 19.47 -28.91 -10.13
CA PRO A 62 18.76 -27.66 -9.95
C PRO A 62 17.86 -27.67 -8.71
N VAL A 63 17.84 -26.56 -7.97
CA VAL A 63 16.97 -26.37 -6.81
C VAL A 63 15.89 -25.37 -7.17
N VAL A 64 14.64 -25.76 -6.96
CA VAL A 64 13.47 -24.93 -7.23
C VAL A 64 12.89 -24.42 -5.91
N LEU A 65 12.72 -23.10 -5.80
CA LEU A 65 12.07 -22.46 -4.65
C LEU A 65 10.82 -21.72 -5.11
N THR A 66 9.70 -22.00 -4.44
CA THR A 66 8.41 -21.38 -4.71
C THR A 66 8.00 -20.49 -3.53
N TRP A 67 7.41 -19.33 -3.81
CA TRP A 67 6.80 -18.46 -2.80
C TRP A 67 5.52 -17.81 -3.33
N MET A 68 4.68 -17.33 -2.42
CA MET A 68 3.47 -16.58 -2.78
C MET A 68 3.65 -15.08 -2.61
N VAL A 69 3.17 -14.32 -3.59
CA VAL A 69 3.00 -12.88 -3.54
C VAL A 69 1.51 -12.58 -3.34
N ASN A 70 1.16 -12.04 -2.18
CA ASN A 70 -0.21 -11.67 -1.85
C ASN A 70 -0.51 -10.22 -2.25
N LYS A 71 -1.80 -9.84 -2.14
CA LYS A 71 -2.23 -8.45 -2.23
C LYS A 71 -1.51 -7.58 -1.19
N LEU A 72 -1.29 -6.31 -1.54
CA LEU A 72 -0.61 -5.37 -0.65
C LEU A 72 -1.50 -4.98 0.52
N ALA A 73 -1.00 -5.21 1.74
CA ALA A 73 -1.61 -4.62 2.93
C ALA A 73 -1.24 -3.13 3.00
N VAL A 74 -2.26 -2.29 3.16
CA VAL A 74 -2.11 -0.85 3.35
C VAL A 74 -2.65 -0.45 4.72
N LYS A 75 -2.10 0.62 5.28
CA LYS A 75 -2.58 1.24 6.51
C LYS A 75 -2.92 2.70 6.24
N ILE A 76 -4.15 3.09 6.59
CA ILE A 76 -4.60 4.48 6.58
C ILE A 76 -4.35 5.08 7.97
N GLY A 77 -3.92 6.33 8.01
CA GLY A 77 -3.85 7.12 9.22
C GLY A 77 -4.06 8.59 8.91
N TRP A 78 -4.44 9.36 9.92
CA TRP A 78 -4.62 10.80 9.79
C TRP A 78 -3.39 11.55 10.31
N LEU A 79 -2.98 12.58 9.61
CA LEU A 79 -1.94 13.48 10.07
C LEU A 79 -2.59 14.60 10.89
N GLY A 80 -2.24 14.64 12.17
CA GLY A 80 -2.82 15.55 13.17
C GLY A 80 -3.64 14.81 14.22
N SER A 81 -3.45 15.19 15.49
CA SER A 81 -4.07 14.56 16.66
C SER A 81 -5.31 15.29 17.18
N ALA A 82 -5.75 16.36 16.50
CA ALA A 82 -6.94 17.08 16.92
C ALA A 82 -8.19 16.28 16.56
N ASP A 83 -8.97 15.91 17.57
CA ASP A 83 -10.28 15.30 17.42
C ASP A 83 -11.40 16.34 17.54
N THR A 84 -11.05 17.62 17.51
CA THR A 84 -12.00 18.75 17.52
C THR A 84 -11.81 19.61 16.28
N LEU A 85 -12.90 19.93 15.60
CA LEU A 85 -12.98 20.84 14.47
C LEU A 85 -13.75 22.09 14.87
N PHE A 86 -13.34 23.25 14.36
CA PHE A 86 -13.93 24.53 14.73
C PHE A 86 -14.74 25.11 13.57
N TYR A 87 -16.03 25.31 13.78
CA TYR A 87 -16.95 25.97 12.87
C TYR A 87 -16.97 27.47 13.17
N SER A 88 -16.48 28.29 12.24
CA SER A 88 -16.45 29.75 12.43
C SER A 88 -17.61 30.48 11.75
N ALA A 89 -18.07 30.00 10.58
CA ALA A 89 -19.04 30.68 9.74
C ALA A 89 -19.64 29.73 8.69
N PRO A 90 -20.76 30.09 8.03
CA PRO A 90 -21.28 29.35 6.88
C PRO A 90 -20.22 29.20 5.78
N GLY A 91 -20.08 27.98 5.26
CA GLY A 91 -19.04 27.65 4.27
C GLY A 91 -17.66 27.37 4.87
N HIS A 92 -17.53 27.26 6.21
CA HIS A 92 -16.28 26.81 6.82
C HIS A 92 -15.92 25.39 6.37
N VAL A 93 -14.66 25.21 5.93
CA VAL A 93 -14.14 23.92 5.45
C VAL A 93 -12.93 23.54 6.28
N ALA A 94 -13.02 22.43 7.00
CA ALA A 94 -11.88 21.81 7.67
C ALA A 94 -11.00 21.10 6.63
N THR A 95 -9.69 21.28 6.73
CA THR A 95 -8.72 20.60 5.85
C THR A 95 -7.97 19.56 6.66
N LEU A 96 -8.19 18.29 6.32
CA LEU A 96 -7.59 17.14 6.98
C LEU A 96 -6.57 16.47 6.07
N GLN A 97 -5.52 15.91 6.65
CA GLN A 97 -4.48 15.19 5.92
C GLN A 97 -4.58 13.70 6.23
N VAL A 98 -4.67 12.88 5.20
CA VAL A 98 -4.69 11.42 5.30
C VAL A 98 -3.39 10.88 4.73
N ARG A 99 -2.77 9.93 5.44
CA ARG A 99 -1.57 9.23 5.01
C ARG A 99 -1.87 7.75 4.86
N VAL A 100 -1.55 7.21 3.69
CA VAL A 100 -1.58 5.78 3.39
C VAL A 100 -0.15 5.26 3.36
N THR A 101 0.12 4.16 4.03
CA THR A 101 1.45 3.53 4.10
C THR A 101 1.38 2.04 3.81
N ALA A 102 2.45 1.51 3.23
CA ALA A 102 2.61 0.08 2.96
C ALA A 102 4.09 -0.32 3.01
N MET A 103 4.36 -1.63 2.96
CA MET A 103 5.73 -2.16 2.91
C MET A 103 6.42 -1.96 1.53
N HIS A 104 5.62 -1.81 0.46
CA HIS A 104 6.10 -1.63 -0.91
C HIS A 104 5.38 -0.46 -1.57
N ALA A 105 5.82 -0.11 -2.78
CA ALA A 105 5.18 0.91 -3.59
C ALA A 105 3.66 0.70 -3.70
N ILE A 106 2.90 1.72 -3.32
CA ILE A 106 1.45 1.71 -3.34
C ILE A 106 0.98 1.93 -4.79
N PRO A 107 0.09 1.06 -5.31
CA PRO A 107 -0.47 1.22 -6.64
C PRO A 107 -1.42 2.43 -6.72
N PRO A 108 -1.95 2.76 -7.91
CA PRO A 108 -3.08 3.69 -7.97
C PRO A 108 -4.23 3.19 -7.10
N LEU A 109 -4.70 4.06 -6.22
CA LEU A 109 -5.82 3.84 -5.32
C LEU A 109 -6.98 4.75 -5.72
N MET A 110 -8.18 4.20 -5.75
CA MET A 110 -9.43 4.97 -5.78
C MET A 110 -9.78 5.39 -4.36
N ILE A 111 -10.24 6.63 -4.18
CA ILE A 111 -10.61 7.16 -2.86
C ILE A 111 -12.12 7.33 -2.78
N TYR A 112 -12.68 6.89 -1.65
CA TYR A 112 -14.08 7.11 -1.30
C TYR A 112 -14.15 7.73 0.08
N THR A 113 -14.98 8.75 0.23
CA THR A 113 -15.20 9.46 1.48
C THR A 113 -16.68 9.50 1.80
N GLN A 114 -17.01 9.42 3.08
CA GLN A 114 -18.38 9.53 3.59
C GLN A 114 -18.32 10.28 4.91
N ALA A 115 -19.27 11.17 5.17
CA ALA A 115 -19.38 11.87 6.44
C ALA A 115 -20.82 11.84 6.94
N ASN A 116 -20.99 11.83 8.26
CA ASN A 116 -22.29 11.93 8.90
C ASN A 116 -22.24 12.91 10.08
N GLY A 117 -23.35 13.61 10.33
CA GLY A 117 -23.51 14.52 11.47
C GLY A 117 -23.21 15.98 11.13
N ALA A 118 -22.42 16.66 11.97
CA ALA A 118 -22.06 18.07 11.91
C ALA A 118 -21.03 18.40 10.81
N CYS A 119 -21.06 17.66 9.71
CA CYS A 119 -20.23 17.84 8.54
C CYS A 119 -20.99 17.47 7.28
N GLY A 120 -20.71 18.22 6.21
CA GLY A 120 -21.26 17.98 4.87
C GLY A 120 -20.43 16.97 4.09
N GLU A 121 -20.78 16.82 2.81
CA GLU A 121 -20.14 15.87 1.91
C GLU A 121 -18.63 16.19 1.78
N PRO A 122 -17.75 15.25 2.16
CA PRO A 122 -16.31 15.46 2.12
C PRO A 122 -15.76 15.36 0.69
N GLU A 123 -14.82 16.23 0.35
CA GLU A 123 -14.12 16.22 -0.93
C GLU A 123 -12.70 15.68 -0.78
N ALA A 124 -12.35 14.69 -1.60
CA ALA A 124 -11.01 14.14 -1.71
C ALA A 124 -10.61 13.95 -3.19
N PRO A 125 -9.31 13.81 -3.51
CA PRO A 125 -8.89 13.41 -4.84
C PRO A 125 -9.54 12.08 -5.23
N ARG A 126 -10.01 11.94 -6.48
CA ARG A 126 -10.63 10.68 -6.96
C ARG A 126 -9.67 9.49 -6.90
N SER A 127 -8.38 9.76 -7.11
CA SER A 127 -7.33 8.76 -7.04
C SER A 127 -6.01 9.33 -6.52
N VAL A 128 -5.19 8.46 -5.95
CA VAL A 128 -3.84 8.78 -5.46
C VAL A 128 -2.89 7.63 -5.75
N GLY A 129 -1.57 7.88 -5.69
CA GLY A 129 -0.55 6.83 -5.83
C GLY A 129 -0.10 6.56 -7.25
N GLY A 130 0.50 5.38 -7.47
CA GLY A 130 1.17 5.05 -8.74
C GLY A 130 2.55 5.70 -8.92
N THR A 131 3.08 6.37 -7.89
CA THR A 131 4.32 7.15 -7.93
C THR A 131 5.55 6.37 -7.44
N ASN A 132 5.49 5.04 -7.42
CA ASN A 132 6.54 4.17 -6.83
C ASN A 132 6.85 4.45 -5.35
N SER A 133 5.97 5.15 -4.63
CA SER A 133 6.14 5.46 -3.22
C SER A 133 5.41 4.47 -2.32
N ALA A 134 6.03 4.08 -1.20
CA ALA A 134 5.41 3.25 -0.16
C ALA A 134 4.58 4.08 0.85
N ALA A 135 4.56 5.41 0.70
CA ALA A 135 3.76 6.32 1.50
C ALA A 135 3.18 7.43 0.63
N ILE A 136 1.88 7.69 0.77
CA ILE A 136 1.16 8.72 0.03
C ILE A 136 0.37 9.55 1.04
N THR A 137 0.34 10.87 0.83
CA THR A 137 -0.50 11.77 1.63
C THR A 137 -1.46 12.48 0.68
N PHE A 138 -2.71 12.64 1.11
CA PHE A 138 -3.70 13.44 0.40
C PHE A 138 -4.57 14.23 1.35
N THR A 139 -5.22 15.25 0.79
CA THR A 139 -6.08 16.16 1.55
C THR A 139 -7.53 15.74 1.43
N VAL A 140 -8.24 15.75 2.55
CA VAL A 140 -9.71 15.64 2.60
C VAL A 140 -10.25 16.97 3.11
N ARG A 141 -11.11 17.60 2.31
CA ARG A 141 -11.80 18.85 2.67
C ARG A 141 -13.18 18.49 3.18
N VAL A 142 -13.51 18.94 4.38
CA VAL A 142 -14.76 18.59 5.06
C VAL A 142 -15.51 19.89 5.35
N PRO A 143 -16.57 20.20 4.59
CA PRO A 143 -17.49 21.27 4.95
C PRO A 143 -18.06 21.01 6.34
N LEU A 144 -18.05 22.00 7.22
CA LEU A 144 -18.66 21.88 8.54
C LEU A 144 -20.05 22.50 8.54
N THR A 145 -20.97 21.87 9.26
CA THR A 145 -22.29 22.45 9.52
C THR A 145 -22.31 23.09 10.91
N ASP A 146 -23.15 24.10 11.10
CA ASP A 146 -23.24 24.80 12.40
C ASP A 146 -23.73 23.83 13.47
N PRO A 147 -22.93 23.53 14.52
CA PRO A 147 -23.36 22.65 15.60
C PRO A 147 -24.37 23.32 16.55
N GLY A 148 -24.60 24.63 16.42
CA GLY A 148 -25.47 25.40 17.30
C GLY A 148 -24.81 25.70 18.65
N ALA A 149 -25.59 25.67 19.72
CA ALA A 149 -25.12 25.98 21.09
C ALA A 149 -24.39 24.80 21.77
N GLN A 150 -24.51 23.58 21.24
CA GLN A 150 -23.90 22.37 21.78
C GLN A 150 -22.86 21.81 20.79
N PRO A 151 -21.84 21.07 21.24
CA PRO A 151 -20.92 20.40 20.31
C PRO A 151 -21.64 19.38 19.42
N GLY A 152 -21.31 19.38 18.13
CA GLY A 152 -21.80 18.41 17.15
C GLY A 152 -20.86 17.22 17.00
N SER A 153 -21.38 16.08 16.53
CA SER A 153 -20.58 14.91 16.13
C SER A 153 -20.33 14.94 14.63
N CYS A 154 -19.11 14.71 14.17
CA CYS A 154 -18.79 14.45 12.77
C CYS A 154 -18.04 13.13 12.63
N ASP A 155 -18.70 12.12 12.06
CA ASP A 155 -18.11 10.81 11.81
C ASP A 155 -17.69 10.71 10.34
N LEU A 156 -16.38 10.68 10.11
CA LEU A 156 -15.77 10.69 8.79
C LEU A 156 -15.17 9.32 8.48
N ARG A 157 -15.55 8.74 7.35
CA ARG A 157 -14.97 7.51 6.81
C ARG A 157 -14.19 7.82 5.55
N VAL A 158 -12.96 7.31 5.50
CA VAL A 158 -12.13 7.31 4.29
C VAL A 158 -11.84 5.86 3.93
N SER A 159 -12.13 5.50 2.69
CA SER A 159 -11.79 4.19 2.14
C SER A 159 -10.91 4.37 0.91
N VAL A 160 -9.95 3.47 0.75
CA VAL A 160 -9.12 3.38 -0.45
C VAL A 160 -9.34 2.01 -1.08
N ASP A 161 -9.43 1.96 -2.40
CA ASP A 161 -9.67 0.73 -3.14
C ASP A 161 -8.67 0.54 -4.27
N SER A 162 -8.28 -0.71 -4.47
CA SER A 162 -7.52 -1.17 -5.63
C SER A 162 -7.65 -2.69 -5.70
N ASN A 163 -7.68 -3.24 -6.90
CA ASN A 163 -7.65 -4.70 -7.05
C ASN A 163 -6.37 -5.32 -6.47
N GLN A 164 -5.30 -4.54 -6.30
CA GLN A 164 -4.00 -4.96 -5.81
C GLN A 164 -3.81 -4.87 -4.29
N ILE A 165 -4.77 -4.31 -3.54
CA ILE A 165 -4.68 -4.20 -2.07
C ILE A 165 -5.64 -5.17 -1.37
N ALA A 166 -5.28 -5.58 -0.15
CA ALA A 166 -6.12 -6.45 0.67
C ALA A 166 -7.41 -5.76 1.13
N ASN A 167 -8.43 -6.56 1.48
CA ASN A 167 -9.69 -6.06 2.05
C ASN A 167 -9.43 -5.36 3.40
N GLY A 168 -10.28 -4.41 3.78
CA GLY A 168 -10.18 -3.66 5.05
C GLY A 168 -9.53 -2.28 4.92
N SER A 169 -9.42 -1.75 3.70
CA SER A 169 -8.72 -0.50 3.40
C SER A 169 -9.56 0.75 3.68
N TYR A 170 -10.13 0.85 4.88
CA TYR A 170 -10.84 2.05 5.33
C TYR A 170 -10.46 2.42 6.76
N ASP A 171 -10.66 3.69 7.11
CA ASP A 171 -10.51 4.22 8.45
C ASP A 171 -11.71 5.13 8.77
N ASN A 172 -12.23 4.99 9.99
CA ASN A 172 -13.30 5.82 10.52
C ASN A 172 -12.71 6.73 11.59
N ARG A 173 -12.97 8.01 11.50
CA ARG A 173 -12.55 8.99 12.48
C ARG A 173 -13.72 9.83 12.95
N HIS A 174 -13.87 9.87 14.26
CA HIS A 174 -14.83 10.70 14.94
C HIS A 174 -14.20 12.05 15.30
N TYR A 175 -14.91 13.13 15.02
CA TYR A 175 -14.54 14.48 15.41
C TYR A 175 -15.69 15.15 16.16
N VAL A 176 -15.33 15.97 17.14
CA VAL A 176 -16.26 16.89 17.80
C VAL A 176 -16.20 18.23 17.07
N VAL A 177 -17.35 18.74 16.62
CA VAL A 177 -17.45 20.05 15.96
C VAL A 177 -17.90 21.09 16.99
N ARG A 178 -17.12 22.16 17.14
CA ARG A 178 -17.40 23.26 18.08
C ARG A 178 -17.43 24.59 17.37
N ARG A 179 -18.11 25.56 17.97
CA ARG A 179 -18.08 26.96 17.53
C ARG A 179 -16.95 27.72 18.20
#